data_AF-A0A969HHW5-F1
#
_entry.id   AF-A0A969HHW5-F1
#
_cell.length_a   1.000
_cell.length_b   1.000
_cell.length_c   1.000
_cell.angle_alpha   90.00
_cell.angle_beta   90.00
_cell.angle_gamma   90.00
#
_symmetry.space_group_name_H-M   'P 1'
#
loop_
_entity.id
_entity.type
_entity.pdbx_description
1 polymer ?
#
loop_
_entity_poly.entity_id
_entity_poly.type
_entity_poly.pdbx_seq_one_letter_code
_entity_poly.pdbx_strand_id
1 'polypeptide(L)'
;MNTPETTLPFSLKVFLFFAAAGFALAAAILIISVTSAATSTGSAPALAVSMVAGPNTGVVGPGGQRWFRLKLDQQAEQSLTLIFTPDDGQRVRQVNMQIFDENQVPMFYLGDASGMANLGAGQMVSRDNNPVTGELFWNGWLPGQKEYYIQVANGSDAPVDYWLFADNVINYPLGQPAPPPMPVVAAAPVESAPAVPAAPAPVVNDAGNPLPLPSGGTHSVLKAGATHWYSFSHNDPANPDQFQNMNMTLFFTPGDGNRQEQVNFKLYPAGAVAQWWQGQTDQPINFGAGMLVSRDGDGLTGERFWSGTVIRGDIYLLAVENGSAVDIDYWLFDADIERLQPTP
;
A
#
# COMPACT_ATOMS: atom_id res chain seq x y z
N MET A 1 -58.18 -23.31 67.80
CA MET A 1 -58.39 -21.90 67.42
C MET A 1 -57.04 -21.23 67.39
N ASN A 2 -56.52 -21.00 66.19
CA ASN A 2 -55.44 -20.08 65.84
C ASN A 2 -55.44 -20.08 64.30
N THR A 3 -56.06 -19.05 63.72
CA THR A 3 -56.06 -18.78 62.29
C THR A 3 -54.65 -18.39 61.86
N PRO A 4 -54.02 -19.09 60.90
CA PRO A 4 -52.77 -18.61 60.33
C PRO A 4 -53.05 -17.44 59.37
N GLU A 5 -52.27 -16.38 59.55
CA GLU A 5 -52.27 -15.16 58.77
C GLU A 5 -52.02 -15.45 57.28
N THR A 6 -52.93 -14.93 56.46
CA THR A 6 -52.78 -14.83 55.00
C THR A 6 -51.73 -13.77 54.69
N THR A 7 -50.50 -14.19 54.35
CA THR A 7 -49.48 -13.29 53.81
C THR A 7 -49.92 -12.77 52.43
N LEU A 8 -50.10 -11.45 52.36
CA LEU A 8 -50.58 -10.69 51.21
C LEU A 8 -49.62 -10.76 50.00
N PRO A 9 -50.15 -10.46 48.80
CA PRO A 9 -49.68 -10.98 47.53
C PRO A 9 -48.45 -10.24 47.01
N PHE A 10 -47.68 -10.95 46.20
CA PHE A 10 -46.71 -10.34 45.29
C PHE A 10 -47.44 -9.28 44.45
N SER A 11 -47.22 -8.00 44.78
CA SER A 11 -47.88 -6.89 44.11
C SER A 11 -47.52 -6.92 42.63
N LEU A 12 -48.53 -6.84 41.76
CA LEU A 12 -48.37 -6.77 40.30
C LEU A 12 -47.35 -5.69 39.89
N LYS A 13 -47.19 -4.63 40.68
CA LYS A 13 -46.18 -3.59 40.46
C LYS A 13 -44.75 -4.13 40.61
N VAL A 14 -44.49 -5.02 41.56
CA VAL A 14 -43.17 -5.64 41.76
C VAL A 14 -42.87 -6.58 40.60
N PHE A 15 -43.84 -7.37 40.15
CA PHE A 15 -43.70 -8.23 38.98
C PHE A 15 -43.41 -7.43 37.68
N LEU A 16 -44.16 -6.35 37.44
CA LEU A 16 -43.95 -5.49 36.28
C LEU A 16 -42.59 -4.79 36.30
N PHE A 17 -42.09 -4.42 37.49
CA PHE A 17 -40.77 -3.81 37.62
C PHE A 17 -39.64 -4.77 37.24
N PHE A 18 -39.71 -6.04 37.68
CA PHE A 18 -38.73 -7.06 37.29
C PHE A 18 -38.82 -7.43 35.81
N ALA A 19 -40.03 -7.48 35.23
CA ALA A 19 -40.21 -7.71 33.80
C ALA A 19 -39.60 -6.56 32.97
N ALA A 20 -39.85 -5.30 33.34
CA ALA A 20 -39.28 -4.15 32.66
C ALA A 20 -37.74 -4.10 32.77
N ALA A 21 -37.18 -4.41 33.94
CA ALA A 21 -35.73 -4.50 34.14
C ALA A 21 -35.11 -5.64 33.32
N GLY A 22 -35.77 -6.79 33.22
CA GLY A 22 -35.34 -7.91 32.37
C GLY A 22 -35.34 -7.56 30.88
N PHE A 23 -36.38 -6.86 30.40
CA PHE A 23 -36.44 -6.38 29.01
C PHE A 23 -35.40 -5.30 28.71
N ALA A 24 -35.14 -4.37 29.64
CA ALA A 24 -34.11 -3.35 29.48
C ALA A 24 -32.70 -3.97 29.45
N LEU A 25 -32.43 -4.98 30.28
CA LEU A 25 -31.16 -5.70 30.28
C LEU A 25 -30.99 -6.55 29.00
N ALA A 26 -32.05 -7.21 28.53
CA ALA A 26 -32.02 -7.94 27.27
C ALA A 26 -31.85 -7.02 26.06
N ALA A 27 -32.48 -5.84 26.05
CA ALA A 27 -32.28 -4.83 25.01
C ALA A 27 -30.86 -4.25 25.04
N ALA A 28 -30.29 -4.01 26.22
CA ALA A 28 -28.89 -3.55 26.34
C ALA A 28 -27.89 -4.61 25.86
N ILE A 29 -28.12 -5.89 26.18
CA ILE A 29 -27.29 -7.00 25.68
C ILE A 29 -27.46 -7.18 24.17
N LEU A 30 -28.68 -7.00 23.63
CA LEU A 30 -28.93 -7.06 22.19
C LEU A 30 -28.22 -5.90 21.46
N ILE A 31 -28.26 -4.67 22.02
CA ILE A 31 -27.58 -3.48 21.45
C ILE A 31 -26.04 -3.64 21.45
N ILE A 32 -25.47 -4.30 22.47
CA ILE A 32 -24.04 -4.61 22.52
C ILE A 32 -23.67 -5.74 21.52
N SER A 33 -24.64 -6.57 21.11
CA SER A 33 -24.41 -7.69 20.18
C SER A 33 -24.52 -7.32 18.70
N VAL A 34 -24.93 -6.08 18.35
CA VAL A 34 -25.10 -5.65 16.94
C VAL A 34 -23.90 -4.87 16.37
N THR A 35 -22.82 -4.68 17.13
CA THR A 35 -21.66 -3.88 16.67
C THR A 35 -20.56 -4.67 15.94
N SER A 36 -20.72 -5.97 15.68
CA SER A 36 -19.67 -6.75 14.98
C SER A 36 -20.20 -7.87 14.09
N ALA A 37 -21.34 -7.64 13.44
CA ALA A 37 -21.62 -8.28 12.15
C ALA A 37 -21.33 -7.28 11.03
N ALA A 38 -20.11 -6.75 10.98
CA ALA A 38 -19.59 -6.18 9.75
C ALA A 38 -19.68 -7.31 8.72
N THR A 39 -20.48 -7.14 7.68
CA THR A 39 -20.51 -8.05 6.54
C THR A 39 -19.07 -8.26 6.09
N SER A 40 -18.58 -9.48 6.16
CA SER A 40 -17.20 -9.89 5.82
C SER A 40 -16.84 -9.69 4.34
N THR A 41 -17.70 -9.01 3.58
CA THR A 41 -17.48 -8.70 2.17
C THR A 41 -16.19 -7.90 2.03
N GLY A 42 -15.29 -8.38 1.18
CA GLY A 42 -14.00 -7.77 0.92
C GLY A 42 -12.93 -8.03 1.98
N SER A 43 -13.14 -8.85 3.01
CA SER A 43 -12.08 -9.10 4.02
C SER A 43 -11.00 -10.07 3.54
N ALA A 44 -11.26 -10.81 2.47
CA ALA A 44 -10.35 -11.77 1.84
C ALA A 44 -10.58 -11.78 0.32
N PRO A 45 -9.62 -12.29 -0.48
CA PRO A 45 -9.75 -12.32 -1.94
C PRO A 45 -11.02 -13.02 -2.45
N ALA A 46 -11.45 -14.12 -1.84
CA ALA A 46 -12.66 -14.84 -2.29
C ALA A 46 -13.96 -14.07 -1.97
N LEU A 47 -13.86 -13.08 -1.09
CA LEU A 47 -14.95 -12.17 -0.76
C LEU A 47 -14.77 -10.82 -1.46
N ALA A 48 -13.84 -10.69 -2.40
CA ALA A 48 -13.53 -9.44 -3.08
C ALA A 48 -14.75 -8.80 -3.72
N VAL A 49 -14.86 -7.49 -3.56
CA VAL A 49 -15.96 -6.69 -4.11
C VAL A 49 -15.65 -6.37 -5.57
N SER A 50 -16.60 -6.58 -6.49
CA SER A 50 -16.45 -6.08 -7.86
C SER A 50 -16.22 -4.58 -7.86
N MET A 51 -15.15 -4.13 -8.51
CA MET A 51 -14.98 -2.71 -8.76
C MET A 51 -16.14 -2.19 -9.61
N VAL A 52 -16.72 -1.08 -9.19
CA VAL A 52 -17.71 -0.34 -9.99
C VAL A 52 -17.05 0.87 -10.64
N ALA A 53 -17.67 1.37 -11.71
CA ALA A 53 -17.26 2.63 -12.32
C ALA A 53 -17.41 3.78 -11.31
N GLY A 54 -16.39 4.64 -11.23
CA GLY A 54 -16.32 5.72 -10.25
C GLY A 54 -15.73 5.27 -8.90
N PRO A 55 -16.05 5.99 -7.80
CA PRO A 55 -15.44 5.75 -6.50
C PRO A 55 -15.96 4.46 -5.86
N ASN A 56 -15.03 3.58 -5.50
CA ASN A 56 -15.28 2.45 -4.61
C ASN A 56 -14.90 2.91 -3.21
N THR A 57 -15.87 3.12 -2.33
CA THR A 57 -15.64 3.74 -1.01
C THR A 57 -15.81 2.77 0.14
N GLY A 58 -15.23 3.11 1.29
CA GLY A 58 -15.45 2.37 2.52
C GLY A 58 -14.47 2.79 3.61
N VAL A 59 -14.41 1.97 4.66
CA VAL A 59 -13.51 2.16 5.80
C VAL A 59 -12.68 0.89 5.98
N VAL A 60 -11.38 1.05 6.19
CA VAL A 60 -10.49 -0.04 6.63
C VAL A 60 -10.02 0.26 8.03
N GLY A 61 -10.37 -0.60 8.98
CA GLY A 61 -9.92 -0.48 10.37
C GLY A 61 -8.41 -0.71 10.54
N PRO A 62 -7.86 -0.46 11.74
CA PRO A 62 -6.46 -0.71 12.06
C PRO A 62 -6.03 -2.15 11.76
N GLY A 63 -4.89 -2.34 11.10
CA GLY A 63 -4.39 -3.65 10.64
C GLY A 63 -5.32 -4.36 9.63
N GLY A 64 -6.37 -3.69 9.17
CA GLY A 64 -7.41 -4.27 8.33
C GLY A 64 -7.03 -4.28 6.86
N GLN A 65 -7.86 -4.96 6.07
CA GLN A 65 -7.74 -4.99 4.61
C GLN A 65 -9.09 -5.04 3.92
N ARG A 66 -9.12 -4.55 2.68
CA ARG A 66 -10.25 -4.63 1.77
C ARG A 66 -9.80 -5.13 0.41
N TRP A 67 -10.52 -6.10 -0.13
CA TRP A 67 -10.24 -6.72 -1.42
C TRP A 67 -11.29 -6.33 -2.45
N PHE A 68 -10.81 -6.00 -3.65
CA PHE A 68 -11.60 -5.72 -4.84
C PHE A 68 -11.19 -6.62 -5.99
N ARG A 69 -12.10 -6.83 -6.93
CA ARG A 69 -11.82 -7.53 -8.19
C ARG A 69 -12.05 -6.61 -9.37
N LEU A 70 -11.07 -6.58 -10.27
CA LEU A 70 -11.09 -5.87 -11.54
C LEU A 70 -11.02 -6.91 -12.65
N LYS A 71 -12.04 -6.95 -13.50
CA LYS A 71 -12.09 -7.84 -14.65
C LYS A 71 -11.78 -7.06 -15.91
N LEU A 72 -10.83 -7.55 -16.70
CA LEU A 72 -10.46 -6.94 -17.97
C LEU A 72 -10.84 -7.86 -19.12
N ASP A 73 -11.62 -7.35 -20.07
CA ASP A 73 -11.99 -8.10 -21.27
C ASP A 73 -10.86 -8.11 -22.30
N GLN A 74 -10.05 -7.06 -22.35
CA GLN A 74 -8.91 -6.95 -23.25
C GLN A 74 -7.70 -6.46 -22.49
N GLN A 75 -6.52 -6.76 -23.02
CA GLN A 75 -5.28 -6.22 -22.47
C GLN A 75 -5.31 -4.71 -22.59
N ALA A 76 -5.03 -4.04 -21.49
CA ALA A 76 -5.07 -2.60 -21.41
C ALA A 76 -4.05 -2.10 -20.39
N GLU A 77 -3.52 -0.91 -20.65
CA GLU A 77 -2.92 -0.11 -19.61
C GLU A 77 -4.03 0.31 -18.64
N GLN A 78 -3.79 0.13 -17.34
CA GLN A 78 -4.73 0.44 -16.29
C GLN A 78 -4.11 1.43 -15.32
N SER A 79 -4.94 2.32 -14.81
CA SER A 79 -4.57 3.26 -13.76
C SER A 79 -5.49 3.03 -12.56
N LEU A 80 -4.89 2.97 -11.37
CA LEU A 80 -5.60 2.89 -10.11
C LEU A 80 -5.20 4.08 -9.25
N THR A 81 -6.19 4.80 -8.74
CA THR A 81 -5.98 5.84 -7.73
C THR A 81 -6.67 5.41 -6.44
N LEU A 82 -5.94 5.41 -5.32
CA LEU A 82 -6.49 5.31 -3.98
C LEU A 82 -6.30 6.66 -3.28
N ILE A 83 -7.39 7.26 -2.81
CA ILE A 83 -7.36 8.41 -1.92
C ILE A 83 -7.90 7.95 -0.57
N PHE A 84 -7.32 8.39 0.54
CA PHE A 84 -7.83 8.05 1.86
C PHE A 84 -7.62 9.18 2.88
N THR A 85 -8.42 9.15 3.94
CA THR A 85 -8.38 10.08 5.07
C THR A 85 -8.60 9.35 6.39
N PRO A 86 -8.13 9.88 7.52
CA PRO A 86 -7.18 10.97 7.62
C PRO A 86 -5.79 10.49 7.21
N ASP A 87 -5.03 11.35 6.54
CA ASP A 87 -3.57 11.29 6.55
C ASP A 87 -3.02 12.39 7.46
N ASP A 88 -2.04 12.04 8.29
CA ASP A 88 -1.34 12.93 9.22
C ASP A 88 0.13 13.14 8.78
N GLY A 89 0.42 12.82 7.51
CA GLY A 89 1.75 12.81 6.91
C GLY A 89 2.55 11.54 7.21
N GLN A 90 2.04 10.62 8.03
CA GLN A 90 2.65 9.32 8.30
C GLN A 90 1.80 8.16 7.79
N ARG A 91 0.47 8.26 7.86
CA ARG A 91 -0.42 7.14 7.46
C ARG A 91 -0.30 6.76 6.00
N VAL A 92 0.07 7.68 5.11
CA VAL A 92 0.37 7.34 3.70
C VAL A 92 1.54 6.38 3.51
N ARG A 93 2.38 6.19 4.53
CA ARG A 93 3.43 5.15 4.55
C ARG A 93 2.92 3.80 5.03
N GLN A 94 1.74 3.78 5.66
CA GLN A 94 1.15 2.62 6.34
C GLN A 94 -0.05 2.05 5.58
N VAL A 95 -0.68 2.84 4.71
CA VAL A 95 -1.71 2.38 3.79
C VAL A 95 -1.06 1.84 2.52
N ASN A 96 -1.52 0.69 2.05
CA ASN A 96 -1.01 0.03 0.86
C ASN A 96 -2.14 -0.25 -0.14
N MET A 97 -1.82 -0.08 -1.43
CA MET A 97 -2.64 -0.56 -2.55
C MET A 97 -1.81 -1.57 -3.33
N GLN A 98 -2.27 -2.81 -3.45
CA GLN A 98 -1.52 -3.89 -4.12
C GLN A 98 -2.40 -4.59 -5.14
N ILE A 99 -1.80 -5.03 -6.25
CA ILE A 99 -2.50 -5.69 -7.36
C ILE A 99 -1.97 -7.12 -7.49
N PHE A 100 -2.86 -8.10 -7.57
CA PHE A 100 -2.51 -9.52 -7.69
C PHE A 100 -3.23 -10.16 -8.87
N ASP A 101 -2.58 -11.10 -9.54
CA ASP A 101 -3.21 -12.00 -10.51
C ASP A 101 -4.10 -13.03 -9.77
N GLU A 102 -5.18 -13.48 -10.40
CA GLU A 102 -6.06 -14.53 -9.85
C GLU A 102 -5.32 -15.80 -9.39
N ASN A 103 -4.20 -16.14 -10.04
CA ASN A 103 -3.41 -17.33 -9.70
C ASN A 103 -2.68 -17.21 -8.35
N GLN A 104 -2.59 -16.01 -7.77
CA GLN A 104 -1.97 -15.77 -6.46
C GLN A 104 -2.97 -15.97 -5.31
N VAL A 105 -4.26 -15.92 -5.59
CA VAL A 105 -5.32 -16.03 -4.57
C VAL A 105 -5.25 -17.31 -3.75
N PRO A 106 -4.96 -18.51 -4.32
CA PRO A 106 -4.79 -19.71 -3.52
C PRO A 106 -3.69 -19.62 -2.46
N MET A 107 -2.60 -18.87 -2.71
CA MET A 107 -1.47 -18.73 -1.77
C MET A 107 -1.90 -17.99 -0.49
N PHE A 108 -2.83 -17.04 -0.59
CA PHE A 108 -3.43 -16.35 0.56
C PHE A 108 -4.03 -17.32 1.59
N TYR A 109 -4.71 -18.37 1.12
CA TYR A 109 -5.42 -19.32 2.00
C TYR A 109 -4.53 -20.37 2.63
N LEU A 110 -3.31 -20.53 2.14
CA LEU A 110 -2.31 -21.40 2.76
C LEU A 110 -1.67 -20.74 3.99
N GLY A 111 -2.08 -19.52 4.35
CA GLY A 111 -1.52 -18.74 5.46
C GLY A 111 -0.21 -18.06 5.11
N ASP A 112 0.19 -18.09 3.84
CA ASP A 112 1.42 -17.50 3.32
C ASP A 112 1.09 -16.34 2.39
N ALA A 113 0.42 -15.32 2.94
CA ALA A 113 0.17 -14.08 2.21
C ALA A 113 1.50 -13.36 1.84
N SER A 114 2.59 -13.65 2.55
CA SER A 114 3.96 -13.24 2.22
C SER A 114 4.50 -13.87 0.94
N GLY A 115 3.97 -15.02 0.52
CA GLY A 115 4.34 -15.72 -0.71
C GLY A 115 3.54 -15.28 -1.94
N MET A 116 2.59 -14.33 -1.80
CA MET A 116 1.88 -13.77 -2.94
C MET A 116 2.78 -12.78 -3.69
N ALA A 117 3.02 -13.04 -4.97
CA ALA A 117 3.68 -12.10 -5.86
C ALA A 117 2.67 -11.08 -6.39
N ASN A 118 2.80 -9.80 -6.00
CA ASN A 118 1.99 -8.75 -6.59
C ASN A 118 2.48 -8.43 -8.01
N LEU A 119 1.56 -7.97 -8.87
CA LEU A 119 1.88 -7.39 -10.18
C LEU A 119 2.33 -5.92 -10.08
N GLY A 120 2.14 -5.32 -8.90
CA GLY A 120 2.48 -3.95 -8.61
C GLY A 120 1.83 -3.44 -7.33
N ALA A 121 2.30 -2.27 -6.89
CA ALA A 121 1.78 -1.56 -5.74
C ALA A 121 1.60 -0.08 -6.05
N GLY A 122 0.60 0.54 -5.44
CA GLY A 122 0.39 1.99 -5.47
C GLY A 122 1.54 2.73 -4.83
N GLN A 123 2.03 3.76 -5.51
CA GLN A 123 3.06 4.64 -4.99
C GLN A 123 2.43 5.87 -4.34
N MET A 124 3.05 6.36 -3.28
CA MET A 124 2.68 7.63 -2.67
C MET A 124 2.85 8.76 -3.67
N VAL A 125 1.78 9.52 -3.87
CA VAL A 125 1.77 10.77 -4.62
C VAL A 125 1.03 11.82 -3.79
N SER A 126 1.16 13.09 -4.16
CA SER A 126 0.42 14.19 -3.54
C SER A 126 0.01 15.15 -4.64
N ARG A 127 -1.11 14.88 -5.30
CA ARG A 127 -1.56 15.63 -6.50
C ARG A 127 -2.76 16.52 -6.22
N ASP A 128 -3.39 16.38 -5.06
CA ASP A 128 -4.58 17.14 -4.65
C ASP A 128 -4.28 18.36 -3.75
N ASN A 129 -3.01 18.57 -3.39
CA ASN A 129 -2.53 19.63 -2.50
C ASN A 129 -3.29 19.71 -1.15
N ASN A 130 -3.84 18.58 -0.68
CA ASN A 130 -4.58 18.53 0.57
C ASN A 130 -3.75 17.77 1.62
N PRO A 131 -3.30 18.45 2.70
CA PRO A 131 -2.39 17.83 3.67
C PRO A 131 -3.07 16.80 4.60
N VAL A 132 -4.40 16.62 4.51
CA VAL A 132 -5.12 15.62 5.32
C VAL A 132 -5.51 14.37 4.52
N THR A 133 -5.12 14.30 3.25
CA THR A 133 -5.38 13.16 2.35
C THR A 133 -4.07 12.48 2.00
N GLY A 134 -4.10 11.16 2.05
CA GLY A 134 -3.06 10.36 1.44
C GLY A 134 -3.53 9.85 0.09
N GLU A 135 -2.60 9.76 -0.86
CA GLU A 135 -2.90 9.35 -2.22
C GLU A 135 -1.88 8.31 -2.69
N LEU A 136 -2.39 7.15 -3.15
CA LEU A 136 -1.58 6.13 -3.83
C LEU A 136 -2.00 6.04 -5.29
N PHE A 137 -1.03 5.95 -6.18
CA PHE A 137 -1.25 5.81 -7.62
C PHE A 137 -0.48 4.62 -8.18
N TRP A 138 -1.16 3.79 -8.95
CA TRP A 138 -0.54 2.71 -9.73
C TRP A 138 -0.93 2.84 -11.20
N ASN A 139 0.01 2.60 -12.09
CA ASN A 139 -0.21 2.51 -13.52
C ASN A 139 0.59 1.32 -14.07
N GLY A 140 0.00 0.57 -14.99
CA GLY A 140 0.70 -0.56 -15.60
C GLY A 140 -0.15 -1.33 -16.61
N TRP A 141 0.50 -2.18 -17.39
CA TRP A 141 -0.16 -3.06 -18.35
C TRP A 141 -0.69 -4.31 -17.67
N LEU A 142 -1.98 -4.56 -17.80
CA LEU A 142 -2.61 -5.79 -17.34
C LEU A 142 -3.09 -6.61 -18.55
N PRO A 143 -2.67 -7.88 -18.68
CA PRO A 143 -3.23 -8.80 -19.67
C PRO A 143 -4.76 -8.88 -19.60
N GLY A 144 -5.41 -9.05 -20.75
CA GLY A 144 -6.87 -9.21 -20.83
C GLY A 144 -7.34 -10.62 -20.47
N GLN A 145 -8.66 -10.80 -20.46
CA GLN A 145 -9.34 -12.08 -20.22
C GLN A 145 -8.99 -12.71 -18.86
N LYS A 146 -8.67 -11.85 -17.88
CA LYS A 146 -8.26 -12.24 -16.53
C LYS A 146 -8.96 -11.38 -15.48
N GLU A 147 -9.02 -11.93 -14.27
CA GLU A 147 -9.42 -11.20 -13.08
C GLU A 147 -8.19 -10.82 -12.26
N TYR A 148 -8.16 -9.58 -11.80
CA TYR A 148 -7.13 -9.03 -10.93
C TYR A 148 -7.74 -8.66 -9.58
N TYR A 149 -6.95 -8.84 -8.53
CA TYR A 149 -7.36 -8.56 -7.16
C TYR A 149 -6.61 -7.34 -6.65
N ILE A 150 -7.34 -6.33 -6.19
CA ILE A 150 -6.77 -5.13 -5.60
C ILE A 150 -6.97 -5.20 -4.09
N GLN A 151 -5.89 -5.17 -3.34
CA GLN A 151 -5.91 -5.09 -1.89
C GLN A 151 -5.66 -3.65 -1.46
N VAL A 152 -6.54 -3.12 -0.62
CA VAL A 152 -6.32 -1.90 0.16
C VAL A 152 -6.08 -2.34 1.60
N ALA A 153 -4.85 -2.20 2.09
CA ALA A 153 -4.48 -2.59 3.44
C ALA A 153 -4.15 -1.35 4.29
N ASN A 154 -4.58 -1.36 5.54
CA ASN A 154 -4.30 -0.31 6.50
C ASN A 154 -3.40 -0.86 7.60
N GLY A 155 -2.10 -0.56 7.54
CA GLY A 155 -1.13 -0.93 8.57
C GLY A 155 -1.10 0.01 9.78
N SER A 156 -1.89 1.09 9.79
CA SER A 156 -1.91 2.04 10.90
C SER A 156 -2.72 1.54 12.10
N ASP A 157 -2.58 2.24 13.23
CA ASP A 157 -3.33 1.99 14.46
C ASP A 157 -4.70 2.70 14.48
N ALA A 158 -5.05 3.43 13.41
CA ALA A 158 -6.28 4.18 13.26
C ALA A 158 -7.06 3.74 12.00
N PRO A 159 -8.41 3.83 11.99
CA PRO A 159 -9.17 3.56 10.78
C PRO A 159 -8.89 4.62 9.70
N VAL A 160 -8.99 4.20 8.43
CA VAL A 160 -8.96 5.09 7.26
C VAL A 160 -10.22 4.93 6.42
N ASP A 161 -10.84 6.05 6.07
CA ASP A 161 -11.84 6.15 4.99
C ASP A 161 -11.11 6.16 3.66
N TYR A 162 -11.57 5.38 2.68
CA TYR A 162 -10.92 5.30 1.37
C TYR A 162 -11.88 5.52 0.20
N TRP A 163 -11.30 5.94 -0.92
CA TRP A 163 -11.90 6.06 -2.25
C TRP A 163 -10.94 5.45 -3.27
N LEU A 164 -11.29 4.29 -3.81
CA LEU A 164 -10.52 3.59 -4.83
C LEU A 164 -11.17 3.77 -6.22
N PHE A 165 -10.36 4.10 -7.21
CA PHE A 165 -10.77 4.34 -8.60
C PHE A 165 -10.01 3.42 -9.55
N ALA A 166 -10.70 2.92 -10.57
CA ALA A 166 -10.09 2.30 -11.74
C ALA A 166 -9.79 3.34 -12.84
N ASP A 167 -9.25 4.49 -12.45
CA ASP A 167 -8.89 5.58 -13.35
C ASP A 167 -7.83 6.48 -12.69
N ASN A 168 -7.13 7.29 -13.49
CA ASN A 168 -6.24 8.34 -13.01
C ASN A 168 -7.04 9.56 -12.53
N VAL A 169 -7.54 9.49 -11.31
CA VAL A 169 -8.27 10.59 -10.68
C VAL A 169 -7.33 11.52 -9.93
N ILE A 170 -7.52 12.83 -10.12
CA ILE A 170 -6.81 13.92 -9.43
C ILE A 170 -7.87 14.89 -8.87
N ASN A 171 -7.64 15.48 -7.70
CA ASN A 171 -8.54 16.48 -7.08
C ASN A 171 -9.97 15.97 -6.84
N TYR A 172 -10.13 14.72 -6.40
CA TYR A 172 -11.46 14.20 -6.11
C TYR A 172 -12.11 14.98 -4.95
N PRO A 173 -13.34 15.49 -5.10
CA PRO A 173 -14.01 16.26 -4.04
C PRO A 173 -14.52 15.31 -2.95
N LEU A 174 -13.74 15.14 -1.88
CA LEU A 174 -14.02 14.21 -0.77
C LEU A 174 -15.15 14.66 0.17
N GLY A 175 -15.71 15.86 -0.02
CA GLY A 175 -16.60 16.49 0.96
C GLY A 175 -15.82 17.07 2.15
N GLN A 176 -16.51 17.68 3.13
CA GLN A 176 -15.82 18.15 4.34
C GLN A 176 -15.33 16.95 5.15
N PRO A 177 -14.04 16.86 5.49
CA PRO A 177 -13.53 15.79 6.34
C PRO A 177 -14.24 15.81 7.70
N ALA A 178 -14.48 14.62 8.27
CA ALA A 178 -14.88 14.53 9.67
C ALA A 178 -13.81 15.25 10.52
N PRO A 179 -14.20 16.17 11.42
CA PRO A 179 -13.23 16.92 12.20
C PRO A 179 -12.33 15.96 12.98
N PRO A 180 -11.00 16.15 12.95
CA PRO A 180 -10.08 15.28 13.66
C PRO A 180 -10.42 15.26 15.16
N PRO A 181 -10.25 14.13 15.86
CA PRO A 181 -10.28 14.14 17.32
C PRO A 181 -9.24 15.16 17.81
N MET A 182 -9.70 16.14 18.58
CA MET A 182 -8.88 17.29 18.99
C MET A 182 -7.58 16.81 19.66
N PRO A 183 -6.40 17.24 19.18
CA PRO A 183 -5.19 17.14 19.97
C PRO A 183 -5.30 18.06 21.19
N VAL A 184 -4.90 17.55 22.36
CA VAL A 184 -4.67 18.38 23.55
C VAL A 184 -3.55 19.37 23.20
N VAL A 185 -3.90 20.63 23.02
CA VAL A 185 -2.99 21.70 22.65
C VAL A 185 -2.02 21.98 23.81
N ALA A 186 -0.73 21.76 23.56
CA ALA A 186 0.32 22.55 24.17
C ALA A 186 1.10 23.23 23.05
N ALA A 187 0.77 24.48 22.80
CA ALA A 187 1.46 25.34 21.85
C ALA A 187 2.84 25.74 22.41
N ALA A 188 3.89 25.48 21.63
CA ALA A 188 5.08 26.31 21.60
C ALA A 188 5.26 26.77 20.14
N PRO A 189 5.65 28.03 19.90
CA PRO A 189 5.88 28.51 18.54
C PRO A 189 7.15 27.84 18.01
N VAL A 190 7.00 26.94 17.04
CA VAL A 190 8.15 26.47 16.26
C VAL A 190 8.40 27.53 15.20
N GLU A 191 9.44 28.32 15.46
CA GLU A 191 10.15 29.11 14.46
C GLU A 191 10.32 28.26 13.19
N SER A 192 9.85 28.78 12.06
CA SER A 192 10.00 28.16 10.76
C SER A 192 11.48 27.85 10.52
N ALA A 193 11.86 26.58 10.67
CA ALA A 193 13.15 26.12 10.21
C ALA A 193 13.23 26.45 8.72
N PRO A 194 14.30 27.11 8.25
CA PRO A 194 14.46 27.38 6.84
C PRO A 194 14.39 26.04 6.09
N ALA A 195 13.73 26.04 4.93
CA ALA A 195 13.86 24.96 3.96
C ALA A 195 15.35 24.62 3.87
N VAL A 196 15.73 23.41 4.31
CA VAL A 196 17.08 22.92 4.07
C VAL A 196 17.21 22.96 2.55
N PRO A 197 18.10 23.78 1.99
CA PRO A 197 18.37 23.71 0.56
C PRO A 197 18.72 22.26 0.28
N ALA A 198 18.06 21.63 -0.68
CA ALA A 198 18.50 20.34 -1.19
C ALA A 198 20.01 20.48 -1.46
N ALA A 199 20.81 19.82 -0.62
CA ALA A 199 22.24 19.80 -0.84
C ALA A 199 22.42 19.21 -2.24
N PRO A 200 23.14 19.85 -3.16
CA PRO A 200 23.38 19.26 -4.46
C PRO A 200 24.06 17.91 -4.23
N ALA A 201 23.36 16.83 -4.58
CA ALA A 201 23.89 15.49 -4.48
C ALA A 201 25.17 15.42 -5.33
N PRO A 202 26.27 14.84 -4.83
CA PRO A 202 27.43 14.57 -5.67
C PRO A 202 27.01 13.60 -6.79
N VAL A 203 27.08 14.12 -8.03
CA VAL A 203 26.60 13.49 -9.26
C VAL A 203 27.60 12.45 -9.75
N VAL A 204 27.24 11.16 -9.66
CA VAL A 204 27.88 10.08 -10.45
C VAL A 204 26.84 9.10 -11.06
N ASN A 205 25.57 9.16 -10.67
CA ASN A 205 24.53 8.26 -11.19
C ASN A 205 23.13 8.92 -11.14
N ASP A 206 22.76 9.63 -12.21
CA ASP A 206 21.45 10.31 -12.34
C ASP A 206 20.59 9.72 -13.47
N ALA A 207 19.37 10.23 -13.61
CA ALA A 207 18.36 9.67 -14.50
C ALA A 207 18.72 9.61 -15.99
N GLY A 208 19.74 10.32 -16.46
CA GLY A 208 20.22 10.16 -17.84
C GLY A 208 21.71 10.01 -17.98
N ASN A 209 22.36 9.66 -16.89
CA ASN A 209 23.49 8.76 -16.94
C ASN A 209 23.29 7.56 -15.99
N PRO A 210 22.24 6.72 -16.22
CA PRO A 210 21.96 5.57 -15.38
C PRO A 210 23.02 4.50 -15.57
N LEU A 211 23.39 3.81 -14.49
CA LEU A 211 24.30 2.67 -14.58
C LEU A 211 23.59 1.47 -15.25
N PRO A 212 24.25 0.66 -16.10
CA PRO A 212 23.66 -0.60 -16.53
C PRO A 212 23.42 -1.52 -15.33
N LEU A 213 22.22 -2.09 -15.20
CA LEU A 213 21.94 -3.11 -14.18
C LEU A 213 22.67 -4.41 -14.56
N PRO A 214 23.64 -4.89 -13.77
CA PRO A 214 24.34 -6.13 -14.07
C PRO A 214 23.42 -7.33 -13.90
N SER A 215 23.53 -8.32 -14.79
CA SER A 215 22.86 -9.61 -14.62
C SER A 215 23.38 -10.30 -13.36
N GLY A 216 22.46 -10.79 -12.51
CA GLY A 216 22.81 -11.42 -11.24
C GLY A 216 22.98 -10.44 -10.07
N GLY A 217 22.74 -9.15 -10.31
CA GLY A 217 22.61 -8.13 -9.28
C GLY A 217 23.84 -7.26 -9.04
N THR A 218 23.66 -6.27 -8.17
CA THR A 218 24.66 -5.24 -7.83
C THR A 218 24.60 -4.90 -6.35
N HIS A 219 25.75 -4.56 -5.77
CA HIS A 219 25.88 -4.12 -4.38
C HIS A 219 26.50 -2.72 -4.36
N SER A 220 25.91 -1.81 -3.59
CA SER A 220 26.45 -0.46 -3.44
C SER A 220 26.03 0.20 -2.12
N VAL A 221 26.63 1.36 -1.85
CA VAL A 221 26.27 2.23 -0.73
C VAL A 221 25.48 3.42 -1.28
N LEU A 222 24.28 3.65 -0.76
CA LEU A 222 23.45 4.80 -1.11
C LEU A 222 23.42 5.81 0.02
N LYS A 223 23.89 7.03 -0.27
CA LYS A 223 23.94 8.12 0.72
C LYS A 223 22.55 8.53 1.20
N ALA A 224 22.48 9.09 2.40
CA ALA A 224 21.26 9.71 2.93
C ALA A 224 20.66 10.71 1.93
N GLY A 225 19.36 10.58 1.64
CA GLY A 225 18.63 11.42 0.69
C GLY A 225 18.98 11.22 -0.79
N ALA A 226 19.84 10.25 -1.14
CA ALA A 226 20.32 10.06 -2.51
C ALA A 226 19.48 9.06 -3.30
N THR A 227 19.66 9.10 -4.63
CA THR A 227 19.07 8.17 -5.58
C THR A 227 20.16 7.60 -6.49
N HIS A 228 20.18 6.29 -6.70
CA HIS A 228 20.96 5.64 -7.74
C HIS A 228 20.05 5.20 -8.88
N TRP A 229 20.44 5.50 -10.11
CA TRP A 229 19.70 5.11 -11.30
C TRP A 229 20.36 3.92 -11.98
N TYR A 230 19.51 3.02 -12.47
CA TYR A 230 19.92 1.87 -13.24
C TYR A 230 19.14 1.82 -14.54
N SER A 231 19.75 1.31 -15.60
CA SER A 231 19.09 1.01 -16.86
C SER A 231 19.12 -0.48 -17.11
N PHE A 232 18.02 -1.01 -17.61
CA PHE A 232 17.92 -2.39 -18.04
C PHE A 232 17.03 -2.49 -19.27
N SER A 233 17.24 -3.54 -20.05
CA SER A 233 16.37 -3.93 -21.15
C SER A 233 16.23 -5.43 -21.10
N HIS A 234 15.03 -5.94 -21.30
CA HIS A 234 14.82 -7.37 -21.32
C HIS A 234 14.69 -7.84 -22.78
N ASN A 235 15.64 -8.66 -23.20
CA ASN A 235 15.77 -9.17 -24.56
C ASN A 235 16.22 -10.62 -24.49
N ASP A 236 15.41 -11.50 -23.90
CA ASP A 236 15.68 -12.93 -23.94
C ASP A 236 15.41 -13.48 -25.35
N PRO A 237 16.42 -13.98 -26.09
CA PRO A 237 16.19 -14.61 -27.39
C PRO A 237 15.45 -15.94 -27.29
N ALA A 238 15.52 -16.60 -26.11
CA ALA A 238 14.83 -17.87 -25.85
C ALA A 238 13.33 -17.67 -25.57
N ASN A 239 12.94 -16.49 -25.11
CA ASN A 239 11.53 -16.10 -24.96
C ASN A 239 11.17 -15.02 -25.99
N PRO A 240 10.57 -15.37 -27.14
CA PRO A 240 10.27 -14.42 -28.19
C PRO A 240 9.09 -13.48 -27.86
N ASP A 241 8.38 -13.72 -26.76
CA ASP A 241 7.17 -13.00 -26.41
C ASP A 241 7.45 -11.50 -26.25
N GLN A 242 6.51 -10.70 -26.77
CA GLN A 242 6.57 -9.24 -26.69
C GLN A 242 6.50 -8.76 -25.23
N PHE A 243 5.84 -9.53 -24.37
CA PHE A 243 5.62 -9.20 -22.97
C PHE A 243 6.31 -10.25 -22.12
N GLN A 244 7.20 -9.82 -21.23
CA GLN A 244 8.03 -10.71 -20.44
C GLN A 244 7.86 -10.37 -18.96
N ASN A 245 7.64 -11.39 -18.14
CA ASN A 245 7.57 -11.22 -16.71
C ASN A 245 8.97 -11.05 -16.15
N MET A 246 9.12 -10.09 -15.26
CA MET A 246 10.39 -9.76 -14.63
C MET A 246 10.17 -9.53 -13.15
N ASN A 247 11.18 -9.94 -12.37
CA ASN A 247 11.21 -9.74 -10.93
C ASN A 247 12.39 -8.83 -10.58
N MET A 248 12.21 -8.03 -9.54
CA MET A 248 13.25 -7.19 -8.97
C MET A 248 13.24 -7.39 -7.46
N THR A 249 14.40 -7.66 -6.89
CA THR A 249 14.58 -7.75 -5.44
C THR A 249 15.63 -6.77 -4.99
N LEU A 250 15.32 -5.97 -3.97
CA LEU A 250 16.25 -5.07 -3.30
C LEU A 250 16.34 -5.47 -1.83
N PHE A 251 17.53 -5.78 -1.37
CA PHE A 251 17.84 -5.84 0.06
C PHE A 251 18.60 -4.60 0.48
N PHE A 252 18.42 -4.13 1.71
CA PHE A 252 19.20 -3.04 2.26
C PHE A 252 19.43 -3.16 3.75
N THR A 253 20.56 -2.63 4.20
CA THR A 253 20.93 -2.52 5.61
C THR A 253 21.37 -1.10 5.94
N PRO A 254 21.01 -0.56 7.12
CA PRO A 254 20.15 -1.16 8.13
C PRO A 254 18.66 -1.12 7.77
N GLY A 255 17.96 -2.25 7.97
CA GLY A 255 16.52 -2.43 7.78
C GLY A 255 15.69 -2.23 9.06
N ASP A 256 16.13 -1.37 9.97
CA ASP A 256 15.47 -1.14 11.26
C ASP A 256 14.12 -0.42 11.11
N GLY A 257 13.05 -1.17 10.81
CA GLY A 257 11.63 -0.75 10.85
C GLY A 257 11.32 0.61 10.22
N ASN A 258 11.64 1.70 10.92
CA ASN A 258 11.65 3.08 10.44
C ASN A 258 12.29 3.28 9.06
N ARG A 259 13.40 2.60 8.73
CA ARG A 259 14.05 2.75 7.41
C ARG A 259 13.39 1.95 6.32
N GLN A 260 12.63 0.92 6.68
CA GLN A 260 11.97 0.08 5.69
C GLN A 260 11.00 0.89 4.84
N GLU A 261 10.39 1.92 5.39
CA GLU A 261 9.45 2.83 4.72
C GLU A 261 10.12 3.98 3.96
N GLN A 262 11.44 4.14 4.09
CA GLN A 262 12.20 5.27 3.51
C GLN A 262 13.12 4.82 2.37
N VAL A 263 13.41 3.52 2.28
CA VAL A 263 14.16 2.94 1.17
C VAL A 263 13.20 2.24 0.21
N ASN A 264 13.29 2.56 -1.07
CA ASN A 264 12.49 1.91 -2.10
C ASN A 264 13.24 1.84 -3.44
N PHE A 265 12.70 1.08 -4.39
CA PHE A 265 13.02 1.29 -5.79
C PHE A 265 11.76 1.54 -6.62
N LYS A 266 11.94 2.26 -7.73
CA LYS A 266 10.90 2.68 -8.66
C LYS A 266 11.31 2.38 -10.10
N LEU A 267 10.34 2.02 -10.94
CA LEU A 267 10.54 1.59 -12.31
C LEU A 267 9.84 2.56 -13.28
N TYR A 268 10.54 2.94 -14.34
CA TYR A 268 10.10 3.89 -15.34
C TYR A 268 10.42 3.41 -16.76
N PRO A 269 9.55 3.63 -17.75
CA PRO A 269 9.97 3.52 -19.15
C PRO A 269 10.99 4.65 -19.45
N ALA A 270 12.06 4.36 -20.17
CA ALA A 270 13.09 5.37 -20.48
C ALA A 270 12.49 6.58 -21.24
N GLY A 271 11.48 6.35 -22.09
CA GLY A 271 10.75 7.42 -22.77
C GLY A 271 10.03 8.39 -21.82
N ALA A 272 9.45 7.89 -20.72
CA ALA A 272 8.76 8.73 -19.74
C ALA A 272 9.75 9.62 -18.96
N VAL A 273 10.93 9.09 -18.64
CA VAL A 273 12.01 9.87 -18.00
C VAL A 273 12.56 10.92 -18.96
N ALA A 274 12.73 10.58 -20.24
CA ALA A 274 13.16 11.54 -21.25
C ALA A 274 12.15 12.71 -21.42
N GLN A 275 10.85 12.44 -21.39
CA GLN A 275 9.80 13.46 -21.44
C GLN A 275 9.85 14.39 -20.22
N TRP A 276 9.97 13.82 -19.02
CA TRP A 276 10.13 14.58 -17.78
C TRP A 276 11.35 15.50 -17.82
N TRP A 277 12.50 14.98 -18.25
CA TRP A 277 13.72 15.77 -18.40
C TRP A 277 13.64 16.89 -19.43
N GLN A 278 12.81 16.73 -20.45
CA GLN A 278 12.51 17.78 -21.42
C GLN A 278 11.49 18.80 -20.89
N GLY A 279 11.03 18.67 -19.64
CA GLY A 279 10.04 19.53 -19.01
C GLY A 279 8.63 19.36 -19.58
N GLN A 280 8.35 18.24 -20.25
CA GLN A 280 7.02 17.97 -20.80
C GLN A 280 6.03 17.51 -19.73
N THR A 281 6.54 16.96 -18.64
CA THR A 281 5.77 16.56 -17.46
C THR A 281 6.49 17.01 -16.20
N ASP A 282 5.75 17.27 -15.12
CA ASP A 282 6.34 17.64 -13.83
C ASP A 282 7.06 16.46 -13.16
N GLN A 283 6.70 15.23 -13.53
CA GLN A 283 7.27 13.98 -13.03
C GLN A 283 7.19 12.87 -14.09
N PRO A 284 8.13 11.90 -14.09
CA PRO A 284 8.08 10.78 -15.01
C PRO A 284 6.99 9.78 -14.60
N ILE A 285 6.30 9.19 -15.58
CA ILE A 285 5.31 8.15 -15.34
C ILE A 285 6.03 6.86 -14.93
N ASN A 286 5.78 6.45 -13.70
CA ASN A 286 6.24 5.19 -13.12
C ASN A 286 5.25 4.06 -13.45
N PHE A 287 5.75 2.86 -13.71
CA PHE A 287 4.92 1.67 -13.97
C PHE A 287 5.08 0.54 -12.92
N GLY A 288 5.92 0.74 -11.91
CA GLY A 288 6.18 -0.23 -10.85
C GLY A 288 7.04 0.33 -9.72
N ALA A 289 6.85 -0.20 -8.51
CA ALA A 289 7.65 0.13 -7.34
C ALA A 289 7.81 -1.09 -6.44
N GLY A 290 8.89 -1.11 -5.66
CA GLY A 290 9.17 -2.17 -4.70
C GLY A 290 8.15 -2.21 -3.54
N MET A 291 7.45 -3.34 -3.39
CA MET A 291 6.67 -3.62 -2.19
C MET A 291 7.58 -4.02 -1.04
N LEU A 292 7.25 -3.59 0.18
CA LEU A 292 7.94 -4.07 1.37
C LEU A 292 7.56 -5.53 1.60
N VAL A 293 8.56 -6.39 1.72
CA VAL A 293 8.43 -7.80 2.08
C VAL A 293 9.44 -8.11 3.20
N SER A 294 9.30 -9.27 3.83
CA SER A 294 10.27 -9.78 4.81
C SER A 294 10.30 -11.29 4.70
N ARG A 295 11.00 -11.79 3.67
CA ARG A 295 11.07 -13.22 3.31
C ARG A 295 12.39 -13.84 3.76
N ASP A 296 13.45 -13.04 3.87
CA ASP A 296 14.76 -13.50 4.32
C ASP A 296 14.79 -13.94 5.80
N GLY A 297 13.84 -13.44 6.61
CA GLY A 297 13.72 -13.73 8.03
C GLY A 297 14.73 -12.99 8.90
N ASP A 298 15.43 -11.98 8.36
CA ASP A 298 16.41 -11.17 9.09
C ASP A 298 15.82 -9.80 9.45
N GLY A 299 15.67 -9.52 10.74
CA GLY A 299 15.16 -8.23 11.22
C GLY A 299 16.11 -7.05 11.03
N LEU A 300 17.36 -7.29 10.61
CA LEU A 300 18.35 -6.25 10.32
C LEU A 300 18.35 -5.81 8.86
N THR A 301 17.66 -6.55 7.99
CA THR A 301 17.63 -6.32 6.55
C THR A 301 16.22 -5.90 6.15
N GLY A 302 16.12 -4.86 5.33
CA GLY A 302 14.88 -4.50 4.68
C GLY A 302 14.85 -5.11 3.29
N GLU A 303 13.69 -5.55 2.84
CA GLU A 303 13.53 -6.20 1.55
C GLU A 303 12.40 -5.53 0.75
N ARG A 304 12.71 -5.14 -0.48
CA ARG A 304 11.71 -4.73 -1.47
C ARG A 304 11.65 -5.75 -2.58
N PHE A 305 10.44 -6.07 -3.01
CA PHE A 305 10.20 -6.94 -4.15
C PHE A 305 9.30 -6.26 -5.17
N TRP A 306 9.47 -6.55 -6.44
CA TRP A 306 8.51 -6.19 -7.48
C TRP A 306 8.46 -7.33 -8.48
N SER A 307 7.25 -7.70 -8.90
CA SER A 307 7.03 -8.56 -10.05
C SER A 307 6.09 -7.85 -11.01
N GLY A 308 6.36 -7.94 -12.30
CA GLY A 308 5.49 -7.35 -13.31
C GLY A 308 5.93 -7.68 -14.72
N THR A 309 5.22 -7.12 -15.68
CA THR A 309 5.45 -7.39 -17.10
C THR A 309 6.13 -6.19 -17.76
N VAL A 310 7.22 -6.47 -18.48
CA VAL A 310 7.95 -5.52 -19.32
C VAL A 310 7.81 -5.88 -20.79
N ILE A 311 8.02 -4.90 -21.67
CA ILE A 311 7.99 -5.06 -23.12
C ILE A 311 9.40 -5.41 -23.59
N ARG A 312 9.49 -6.44 -24.42
CA ARG A 312 10.73 -6.89 -25.03
C ARG A 312 11.34 -5.79 -25.86
N GLY A 313 12.64 -5.54 -25.66
CA GLY A 313 13.40 -4.57 -26.43
C GLY A 313 13.26 -3.13 -25.95
N ASP A 314 12.31 -2.83 -25.06
CA ASP A 314 12.20 -1.53 -24.43
C ASP A 314 13.29 -1.36 -23.36
N ILE A 315 13.69 -0.09 -23.18
CA ILE A 315 14.63 0.31 -22.14
C ILE A 315 13.83 0.87 -20.96
N TYR A 316 14.17 0.38 -19.78
CA TYR A 316 13.59 0.78 -18.52
C TYR A 316 14.65 1.35 -17.61
N LEU A 317 14.23 2.26 -16.74
CA LEU A 317 15.05 2.84 -15.70
C LEU A 317 14.52 2.41 -14.32
N LEU A 318 15.44 2.07 -13.42
CA LEU A 318 15.18 1.73 -12.04
C LEU A 318 15.88 2.73 -11.13
N ALA A 319 15.13 3.44 -10.30
CA ALA A 319 15.66 4.38 -9.32
C ALA A 319 15.62 3.73 -7.93
N VAL A 320 16.78 3.48 -7.31
CA VAL A 320 16.89 3.10 -5.90
C VAL A 320 16.99 4.37 -5.08
N GLU A 321 16.06 4.60 -4.17
CA GLU A 321 15.93 5.81 -3.37
C GLU A 321 16.21 5.50 -1.90
N ASN A 322 17.04 6.34 -1.26
CA ASN A 322 17.22 6.35 0.18
C ASN A 322 16.68 7.68 0.72
N GLY A 323 15.42 7.70 1.14
CA GLY A 323 14.80 8.85 1.79
C GLY A 323 15.20 9.05 3.25
N SER A 324 16.10 8.22 3.79
CA SER A 324 16.49 8.29 5.21
C SER A 324 17.64 9.26 5.46
N ALA A 325 17.80 9.62 6.74
CA ALA A 325 18.87 10.51 7.20
C ALA A 325 20.24 9.81 7.36
N VAL A 326 20.36 8.54 6.99
CA VAL A 326 21.62 7.78 7.09
C VAL A 326 21.93 7.08 5.77
N ASP A 327 23.19 6.71 5.60
CA ASP A 327 23.61 5.88 4.48
C ASP A 327 23.08 4.44 4.65
N ILE A 328 22.84 3.77 3.52
CA ILE A 328 22.48 2.36 3.48
C ILE A 328 23.46 1.59 2.59
N ASP A 329 23.71 0.33 2.92
CA ASP A 329 24.20 -0.66 1.97
C ASP A 329 22.99 -1.32 1.31
N TYR A 330 23.05 -1.58 0.00
CA TYR A 330 21.95 -2.27 -0.69
C TYR A 330 22.44 -3.24 -1.75
N TRP A 331 21.65 -4.29 -1.96
CA TRP A 331 21.81 -5.30 -2.99
C TRP A 331 20.58 -5.33 -3.86
N LEU A 332 20.74 -5.07 -5.16
CA LEU A 332 19.65 -5.06 -6.14
C LEU A 332 19.83 -6.20 -7.13
N PHE A 333 18.80 -6.99 -7.37
CA PHE A 333 18.78 -8.17 -8.23
C PHE A 333 17.67 -8.08 -9.27
N ASP A 334 17.94 -8.57 -10.48
CA ASP A 334 17.00 -8.72 -11.60
C ASP A 334 16.23 -10.05 -11.57
N ALA A 335 16.07 -10.61 -10.37
CA ALA A 335 15.42 -11.88 -10.11
C ALA A 335 14.68 -11.86 -8.78
N ASP A 336 13.87 -12.89 -8.54
CA ASP A 336 13.28 -13.15 -7.24
C ASP A 336 14.30 -13.85 -6.33
N ILE A 337 14.81 -13.11 -5.35
CA ILE A 337 15.80 -13.60 -4.40
C ILE A 337 15.18 -13.57 -3.01
N GLU A 338 14.99 -14.74 -2.41
CA GLU A 338 14.37 -14.83 -1.07
C GLU A 338 15.38 -14.66 0.06
N ARG A 339 16.67 -14.83 -0.21
CA ARG A 339 17.75 -14.69 0.77
C ARG A 339 19.03 -14.16 0.15
N LEU A 340 19.61 -13.17 0.81
CA LEU A 340 21.00 -12.76 0.59
C LEU A 340 21.93 -13.92 0.99
N GLN A 341 22.41 -14.69 0.01
CA GLN A 341 23.56 -15.55 0.25
C GLN A 341 24.80 -14.66 0.31
N PRO A 342 25.65 -14.76 1.35
CA PRO A 342 26.93 -14.07 1.33
C PRO A 342 27.72 -14.59 0.13
N THR A 343 28.04 -13.68 -0.80
CA THR A 343 28.97 -13.99 -1.88
C THR A 343 30.31 -14.40 -1.25
N PRO A 344 30.88 -15.55 -1.64
CA PRO A 344 32.13 -16.05 -1.06
C PRO A 344 33.33 -15.14 -1.30
#